data_AF-A0A9X7BUF6-F1
#
_entry.id   AF-A0A9X7BUF6-F1
#
_cell.length_a   1.000
_cell.length_b   1.000
_cell.length_c   1.000
_cell.angle_alpha   90.00
_cell.angle_beta   90.00
_cell.angle_gamma   90.00
#
_symmetry.space_group_name_H-M   'P 1'
#
loop_
_entity.id
_entity.type
_entity.pdbx_description
1 polymer ?
#
loop_
_entity_poly.entity_id
_entity_poly.type
_entity_poly.pdbx_seq_one_letter_code
_entity_poly.pdbx_strand_id
1 'polypeptide(L)'
;NLETMRNVRECICMGGAFFYPGNVTAVAEANFYADPYAANLILQHAKNLTIIPLNVTQHAIVTPEMVQQIDAFHRNTQDLAGLIIKPMLDYYYNFYSKSNPGISGSPMHDFVTVWYLLNQEAVSLSRVPIKVIPDQGEGFGQSIADFRFVTNPGYKTHNVAFQFDYEWFKKDIMETFLKKRV
;
A
#
# COMPACT_ATOMS: atom_id res chain seq x y z
N ASN A 1 17.49 12.18 11.33
CA ASN A 1 18.87 11.85 11.79
C ASN A 1 19.02 10.32 11.75
N LEU A 2 20.08 9.81 11.11
CA LEU A 2 20.34 8.36 10.98
C LEU A 2 20.47 7.64 12.33
N GLU A 3 20.90 8.33 13.37
CA GLU A 3 20.93 7.82 14.73
C GLU A 3 19.52 7.49 15.25
N THR A 4 18.55 8.37 14.99
CA THR A 4 17.14 8.13 15.31
C THR A 4 16.59 6.92 14.59
N MET A 5 16.94 6.73 13.30
CA MET A 5 16.50 5.57 12.52
C MET A 5 16.97 4.24 13.12
N ARG A 6 18.11 4.22 13.83
CA ARG A 6 18.59 3.00 14.51
C ARG A 6 17.71 2.60 15.69
N ASN A 7 16.93 3.51 16.26
CA ASN A 7 16.01 3.25 17.37
C ASN A 7 14.62 2.82 16.89
N VAL A 8 14.35 2.91 15.58
CA VAL A 8 13.11 2.42 14.98
C VAL A 8 13.14 0.89 14.95
N ARG A 9 12.16 0.27 15.61
CA ARG A 9 12.02 -1.20 15.66
C ARG A 9 11.72 -1.78 14.27
N GLU A 10 10.81 -1.15 13.55
CA GLU A 10 10.30 -1.63 12.27
C GLU A 10 9.78 -0.46 11.45
N CYS A 11 10.00 -0.53 10.13
CA CYS A 11 9.49 0.40 9.15
C CYS A 11 8.60 -0.38 8.18
N ILE A 12 7.37 0.09 8.00
CA ILE A 12 6.41 -0.51 7.08
C ILE A 12 5.91 0.64 6.20
N CYS A 13 6.07 0.51 4.89
CA CYS A 13 5.70 1.57 3.97
C CYS A 13 4.86 1.04 2.80
N MET A 14 3.87 1.83 2.41
CA MET A 14 3.20 1.70 1.12
C MET A 14 4.08 2.36 0.05
N GLY A 15 4.45 1.61 -0.98
CA GLY A 15 5.15 2.19 -2.11
C GLY A 15 5.89 1.19 -2.98
N GLY A 16 6.32 1.66 -4.15
CA GLY A 16 6.95 0.84 -5.17
C GLY A 16 5.98 -0.07 -5.93
N ALA A 17 6.45 -0.59 -7.05
CA ALA A 17 5.76 -1.57 -7.88
C ALA A 17 6.78 -2.64 -8.32
N PHE A 18 6.53 -3.91 -7.99
CA PHE A 18 7.42 -5.02 -8.33
C PHE A 18 6.70 -5.95 -9.32
N PHE A 19 7.32 -6.18 -10.48
CA PHE A 19 6.71 -6.92 -11.60
C PHE A 19 5.33 -6.40 -12.01
N TYR A 20 5.14 -5.09 -11.89
CA TYR A 20 3.85 -4.46 -12.05
C TYR A 20 4.03 -3.03 -12.58
N PRO A 21 3.12 -2.51 -13.42
CA PRO A 21 3.21 -1.15 -13.91
C PRO A 21 3.17 -0.13 -12.77
N GLY A 22 3.85 1.00 -12.99
CA GLY A 22 3.70 2.17 -12.12
C GLY A 22 2.34 2.85 -12.29
N ASN A 23 2.00 3.75 -11.36
CA ASN A 23 0.82 4.61 -11.43
C ASN A 23 1.15 6.10 -11.72
N VAL A 24 2.44 6.45 -11.80
CA VAL A 24 2.90 7.79 -12.24
C VAL A 24 3.63 7.71 -13.57
N THR A 25 4.58 6.78 -13.71
CA THR A 25 5.19 6.43 -14.99
C THR A 25 4.89 4.96 -15.30
N ALA A 26 5.31 4.48 -16.48
CA ALA A 26 5.17 3.07 -16.82
C ALA A 26 5.82 2.12 -15.79
N VAL A 27 6.83 2.60 -15.04
CA VAL A 27 7.66 1.78 -14.15
C VAL A 27 7.69 2.23 -12.68
N ALA A 28 7.16 3.41 -12.36
CA ALA A 28 7.28 4.00 -11.03
C ALA A 28 5.92 4.25 -10.35
N GLU A 29 5.84 3.82 -9.10
CA GLU A 29 4.76 4.12 -8.17
C GLU A 29 4.95 5.52 -7.57
N ALA A 30 3.85 6.22 -7.29
CA ALA A 30 3.81 7.62 -6.87
C ALA A 30 4.74 8.00 -5.71
N ASN A 31 4.73 7.26 -4.59
CA ASN A 31 5.56 7.57 -3.42
C ASN A 31 7.05 7.39 -3.74
N PHE A 32 7.41 6.31 -4.45
CA PHE A 32 8.80 6.05 -4.82
C PHE A 32 9.30 6.96 -5.94
N TYR A 33 8.40 7.41 -6.83
CA TYR A 33 8.67 8.42 -7.85
C TYR A 33 8.86 9.81 -7.24
N ALA A 34 8.08 10.17 -6.23
CA ALA A 34 8.13 11.47 -5.60
C ALA A 34 9.50 11.76 -4.96
N ASP A 35 10.11 10.75 -4.32
CA ASP A 35 11.45 10.87 -3.76
C ASP A 35 12.22 9.53 -3.76
N PRO A 36 12.82 9.13 -4.89
CA PRO A 36 13.63 7.91 -4.96
C PRO A 36 14.91 8.00 -4.13
N TYR A 37 15.40 9.20 -3.84
CA TYR A 37 16.58 9.40 -2.99
C TYR A 37 16.25 9.01 -1.54
N ALA A 38 15.13 9.50 -1.00
CA ALA A 38 14.65 9.11 0.31
C ALA A 38 14.31 7.62 0.39
N ALA A 39 13.67 7.05 -0.64
CA ALA A 39 13.40 5.62 -0.70
C ALA A 39 14.72 4.80 -0.59
N ASN A 40 15.77 5.20 -1.30
CA ASN A 40 17.09 4.56 -1.18
C ASN A 40 17.70 4.72 0.22
N LEU A 41 17.56 5.88 0.87
CA LEU A 41 18.05 6.07 2.24
C LEU A 41 17.34 5.12 3.21
N ILE A 42 16.03 4.92 3.07
CA ILE A 42 15.27 3.96 3.88
C ILE A 42 15.75 2.53 3.63
N LEU A 43 15.91 2.13 2.37
CA LEU A 43 16.46 0.80 2.02
C LEU A 43 17.85 0.58 2.65
N GLN A 44 18.70 1.60 2.68
CA GLN A 44 20.06 1.43 3.22
C GLN A 44 20.12 1.42 4.76
N HIS A 45 19.19 2.09 5.44
CA HIS A 45 19.32 2.38 6.87
C HIS A 45 18.22 1.77 7.77
N ALA A 46 17.09 1.35 7.22
CA ALA A 46 16.05 0.66 7.99
C ALA A 46 16.50 -0.75 8.38
N LYS A 47 16.44 -1.08 9.68
CA LYS A 47 16.84 -2.40 10.20
C LYS A 47 15.88 -3.52 9.79
N ASN A 48 14.59 -3.25 9.89
CA ASN A 48 13.52 -4.15 9.50
C ASN A 48 12.53 -3.34 8.65
N LEU A 49 12.52 -3.59 7.35
CA LEU A 49 11.69 -2.89 6.39
C LEU A 49 10.78 -3.91 5.69
N THR A 50 9.48 -3.60 5.72
CA THR A 50 8.48 -4.29 4.91
C THR A 50 7.83 -3.28 3.97
N ILE A 51 7.85 -3.60 2.68
CA ILE A 51 7.25 -2.79 1.63
C ILE A 51 5.93 -3.45 1.21
N ILE A 52 4.85 -2.67 1.20
CA ILE A 52 3.52 -3.06 0.76
C ILE A 52 3.26 -2.35 -0.59
N PRO A 53 3.59 -3.00 -1.72
CA PRO A 53 3.70 -2.32 -3.01
C PRO A 53 2.37 -2.23 -3.77
N LEU A 54 2.40 -1.50 -4.89
CA LEU A 54 1.26 -1.32 -5.79
C LEU A 54 0.68 -2.65 -6.28
N ASN A 55 1.53 -3.63 -6.59
CA ASN A 55 1.11 -4.97 -7.04
C ASN A 55 0.28 -5.76 -5.99
N VAL A 56 0.28 -5.33 -4.73
CA VAL A 56 -0.60 -5.87 -3.67
C VAL A 56 -1.76 -4.92 -3.43
N THR A 57 -1.43 -3.66 -3.16
CA THR A 57 -2.36 -2.66 -2.64
C THR A 57 -3.49 -2.32 -3.59
N GLN A 58 -3.26 -2.43 -4.90
CA GLN A 58 -4.31 -2.23 -5.89
C GLN A 58 -5.46 -3.23 -5.81
N HIS A 59 -5.23 -4.38 -5.17
CA HIS A 59 -6.25 -5.41 -4.97
C HIS A 59 -7.00 -5.24 -3.64
N ALA A 60 -6.58 -4.29 -2.78
CA ALA A 60 -7.28 -3.92 -1.55
C ALA A 60 -8.50 -3.05 -1.85
N ILE A 61 -9.47 -3.62 -2.56
CA ILE A 61 -10.64 -2.91 -3.08
C ILE A 61 -11.70 -2.73 -1.99
N VAL A 62 -12.23 -1.52 -1.88
CA VAL A 62 -13.49 -1.25 -1.19
C VAL A 62 -14.56 -0.96 -2.25
N THR A 63 -15.59 -1.81 -2.30
CA THR A 63 -16.61 -1.75 -3.35
C THR A 63 -17.69 -0.70 -3.02
N PRO A 64 -18.40 -0.17 -4.03
CA PRO A 64 -19.54 0.72 -3.80
C PRO A 64 -20.62 0.11 -2.89
N GLU A 65 -20.81 -1.22 -2.94
CA GLU A 65 -21.75 -1.93 -2.07
C GLU A 65 -21.33 -1.87 -0.60
N MET A 66 -20.05 -2.11 -0.30
CA MET A 66 -19.51 -1.97 1.06
C MET A 66 -19.71 -0.54 1.58
N VAL A 67 -19.43 0.46 0.75
CA VAL A 67 -19.62 1.87 1.10
C VAL A 67 -21.08 2.19 1.41
N GLN A 68 -22.03 1.63 0.66
CA GLN A 68 -23.46 1.81 0.92
C GLN A 68 -23.88 1.20 2.26
N GLN A 69 -23.39 0.01 2.59
CA GLN A 69 -23.67 -0.64 3.88
C GLN A 69 -23.12 0.18 5.05
N ILE A 70 -21.89 0.68 4.92
CA ILE A 70 -21.25 1.55 5.93
C ILE A 70 -22.05 2.86 6.12
N ASP A 71 -22.48 3.50 5.03
CA ASP A 71 -23.29 4.73 5.09
C ASP A 71 -24.65 4.49 5.75
N ALA A 72 -25.34 3.40 5.39
CA ALA A 72 -26.63 3.04 5.98
C ALA A 72 -26.52 2.83 7.50
N PHE A 73 -25.46 2.14 7.95
CA PHE A 73 -25.18 1.95 9.37
C PHE A 73 -24.96 3.28 10.08
N HIS A 74 -24.06 4.14 9.58
CA HIS A 74 -23.74 5.41 10.23
C HIS A 74 -24.92 6.40 10.22
N ARG A 75 -25.79 6.37 9.21
CA ARG A 75 -27.06 7.12 9.22
C ARG A 75 -27.99 6.63 10.32
N ASN A 76 -28.15 5.32 10.46
CA ASN A 76 -29.00 4.73 11.49
C ASN A 76 -28.48 5.01 12.90
N THR A 77 -27.16 4.98 13.11
CA THR A 77 -26.54 5.29 14.42
C THR A 77 -26.30 6.77 14.64
N GLN A 78 -26.65 7.65 13.70
CA GLN A 78 -26.41 9.10 13.73
C GLN A 78 -24.94 9.46 14.00
N ASP A 79 -24.02 8.66 13.46
CA ASP A 79 -22.59 8.82 13.68
C ASP A 79 -21.98 9.80 12.68
N LEU A 80 -21.89 11.08 13.08
CA LEU A 80 -21.44 12.18 12.21
C LEU A 80 -20.06 11.95 11.60
N ALA A 81 -19.13 11.35 12.36
CA ALA A 81 -17.79 11.09 11.85
C ALA A 81 -17.76 9.90 10.88
N GLY A 82 -18.84 9.11 10.77
CA GLY A 82 -18.95 7.95 9.88
C GLY A 82 -19.60 8.34 8.56
N LEU A 83 -20.48 9.34 8.60
CA LEU A 83 -21.14 9.91 7.43
C LEU A 83 -20.16 10.55 6.43
N ILE A 84 -18.92 10.85 6.83
CA ILE A 84 -17.89 11.38 5.91
C ILE A 84 -17.30 10.31 4.99
N ILE A 85 -17.42 9.02 5.35
CA ILE A 85 -16.75 7.92 4.65
C ILE A 85 -17.30 7.78 3.23
N LYS A 86 -18.63 7.79 3.07
CA LYS A 86 -19.24 7.64 1.75
C LYS A 86 -18.87 8.76 0.78
N PRO A 87 -19.01 10.06 1.11
CA PRO A 87 -18.57 11.13 0.21
C PRO A 87 -17.09 11.03 -0.19
N MET A 88 -16.21 10.65 0.74
CA MET A 88 -14.78 10.49 0.47
C MET A 88 -14.51 9.33 -0.50
N LEU A 89 -15.09 8.15 -0.25
CA LEU A 89 -14.88 6.96 -1.07
C LEU A 89 -15.61 7.06 -2.42
N ASP A 90 -16.76 7.72 -2.51
CA ASP A 90 -17.44 8.00 -3.77
C ASP A 90 -16.60 8.93 -4.65
N TYR A 91 -16.00 9.99 -4.08
CA TYR A 91 -15.08 10.87 -4.82
C TYR A 91 -13.88 10.09 -5.36
N TYR A 92 -13.26 9.29 -4.51
CA TYR A 92 -12.08 8.49 -4.86
C TYR A 92 -12.42 7.42 -5.92
N TYR A 93 -13.56 6.74 -5.78
CA TYR A 93 -14.05 5.78 -6.76
C TYR A 93 -14.31 6.44 -8.12
N ASN A 94 -14.89 7.64 -8.13
CA ASN A 94 -15.14 8.41 -9.35
C ASN A 94 -13.85 8.83 -10.07
N PHE A 95 -12.76 9.04 -9.35
CA PHE A 95 -11.45 9.26 -9.96
C PHE A 95 -10.93 7.97 -10.61
N TYR A 96 -10.95 6.86 -9.87
CA TYR A 96 -10.45 5.58 -10.36
C TYR A 96 -11.26 4.99 -11.51
N SER A 97 -12.58 5.13 -11.51
CA SER A 97 -13.43 4.62 -12.60
C SER A 97 -13.17 5.31 -13.93
N LYS A 98 -12.66 6.56 -13.90
CA LYS A 98 -12.25 7.31 -15.09
C LYS A 98 -10.86 6.93 -15.58
N SER A 99 -9.92 6.70 -14.65
CA SER A 99 -8.52 6.38 -14.99
C SER A 99 -8.30 4.88 -15.26
N ASN A 100 -9.14 4.01 -14.71
CA ASN A 100 -9.08 2.56 -14.88
C ASN A 100 -10.49 1.98 -15.17
N PRO A 101 -10.92 1.99 -16.44
CA PRO A 101 -12.23 1.48 -16.84
C PRO A 101 -12.44 0.03 -16.38
N GLY A 102 -13.54 -0.23 -15.68
CA GLY A 102 -13.89 -1.57 -15.18
C GLY A 102 -13.39 -1.91 -13.78
N ILE A 103 -12.77 -0.97 -13.07
CA ILE A 103 -12.41 -1.16 -11.66
C ILE A 103 -13.65 -1.43 -10.79
N SER A 104 -13.59 -2.43 -9.92
CA SER A 104 -14.71 -2.89 -9.10
C SER A 104 -14.96 -2.06 -7.83
N GLY A 105 -14.07 -1.12 -7.53
CA GLY A 105 -14.14 -0.27 -6.35
C GLY A 105 -12.86 0.56 -6.18
N SER A 106 -12.69 1.13 -5.00
CA SER A 106 -11.55 1.99 -4.68
C SER A 106 -10.40 1.20 -4.07
N PRO A 107 -9.17 1.22 -4.63
CA PRO A 107 -8.01 0.61 -4.00
C PRO A 107 -7.54 1.41 -2.78
N MET A 108 -7.60 0.78 -1.61
CA MET A 108 -7.26 1.40 -0.33
C MET A 108 -5.77 1.17 0.01
N HIS A 109 -4.89 1.85 -0.72
CA HIS A 109 -3.45 1.60 -0.70
C HIS A 109 -2.81 1.69 0.70
N ASP A 110 -3.00 2.82 1.38
CA ASP A 110 -2.40 3.03 2.69
C ASP A 110 -3.12 2.21 3.76
N PHE A 111 -4.43 1.96 3.57
CA PHE A 111 -5.24 1.23 4.54
C PHE A 111 -4.80 -0.23 4.67
N VAL A 112 -4.47 -0.92 3.55
CA VAL A 112 -3.94 -2.29 3.63
C VAL A 112 -2.56 -2.34 4.30
N THR A 113 -1.78 -1.26 4.22
CA THR A 113 -0.49 -1.15 4.90
C THR A 113 -0.66 -1.04 6.42
N VAL A 114 -1.66 -0.28 6.87
CA VAL A 114 -2.03 -0.22 8.29
C VAL A 114 -2.66 -1.54 8.75
N TRP A 115 -3.52 -2.14 7.94
CA TRP A 115 -4.15 -3.43 8.24
C TRP A 115 -3.13 -4.56 8.41
N TYR A 116 -2.08 -4.57 7.58
CA TYR A 116 -0.95 -5.52 7.72
C TYR A 116 -0.29 -5.45 9.11
N LEU A 117 -0.24 -4.29 9.77
CA LEU A 117 0.32 -4.18 11.12
C LEU A 117 -0.40 -5.07 12.13
N LEU A 118 -1.70 -5.30 11.91
CA LEU A 118 -2.56 -6.07 12.81
C LEU A 118 -2.69 -7.53 12.37
N ASN A 119 -2.51 -7.83 11.09
CA ASN A 119 -2.76 -9.14 10.48
C ASN A 119 -1.57 -9.58 9.60
N GLN A 120 -0.39 -9.73 10.20
CA GLN A 120 0.84 -10.02 9.44
C GLN A 120 0.79 -11.38 8.73
N GLU A 121 0.11 -12.36 9.33
CA GLU A 121 -0.11 -13.70 8.80
C GLU A 121 -1.02 -13.73 7.57
N ALA A 122 -1.81 -12.68 7.37
CA ALA A 122 -2.70 -12.55 6.23
C ALA A 122 -1.98 -12.03 4.97
N VAL A 123 -0.67 -11.77 5.05
CA VAL A 123 0.15 -11.23 3.96
C VAL A 123 1.35 -12.12 3.68
N SER A 124 1.48 -12.55 2.43
CA SER A 124 2.63 -13.32 1.96
C SER A 124 3.78 -12.39 1.58
N LEU A 125 4.92 -12.58 2.24
CA LEU A 125 6.14 -11.79 2.03
C LEU A 125 7.21 -12.60 1.30
N SER A 126 8.00 -11.92 0.46
CA SER A 126 9.29 -12.43 -0.01
C SER A 126 10.41 -11.53 0.46
N ARG A 127 11.54 -12.13 0.85
CA ARG A 127 12.72 -11.40 1.34
C ARG A 127 13.72 -11.28 0.21
N VAL A 128 13.82 -10.10 -0.41
CA VAL A 128 14.53 -9.88 -1.67
C VAL A 128 15.43 -8.65 -1.61
N PRO A 129 16.58 -8.63 -2.32
CA PRO A 129 17.39 -7.42 -2.48
C PRO A 129 16.67 -6.40 -3.36
N ILE A 130 16.65 -5.14 -2.91
CA ILE A 130 15.88 -4.07 -3.56
C ILE A 130 16.77 -2.87 -3.88
N LYS A 131 16.46 -2.24 -5.01
CA LYS A 131 16.98 -0.93 -5.40
C LYS A 131 15.85 -0.07 -5.95
N VAL A 132 15.87 1.22 -5.64
CA VAL A 132 15.08 2.23 -6.35
C VAL A 132 16.02 3.02 -7.24
N ILE A 133 15.64 3.30 -8.49
CA ILE A 133 16.45 4.06 -9.43
C ILE A 133 16.35 5.56 -9.13
N PRO A 134 17.44 6.23 -8.71
CA PRO A 134 17.45 7.66 -8.41
C PRO A 134 17.93 8.52 -9.59
N ASP A 135 18.40 7.87 -10.66
CA ASP A 135 18.95 8.54 -11.83
C ASP A 135 17.81 9.11 -12.67
N GLN A 136 17.94 10.37 -13.05
CA GLN A 136 16.95 11.05 -13.88
C GLN A 136 16.83 10.34 -15.24
N GLY A 137 15.59 10.10 -15.69
CA GLY A 137 15.29 9.37 -16.92
C GLY A 137 14.01 8.54 -16.78
N GLU A 138 13.73 7.67 -17.76
CA GLU A 138 12.52 6.85 -17.78
C GLU A 138 12.41 5.89 -16.59
N GLY A 139 13.56 5.48 -16.04
CA GLY A 139 13.64 4.62 -14.86
C GLY A 139 13.47 5.35 -13.53
N PHE A 140 13.39 6.68 -13.49
CA PHE A 140 13.34 7.44 -12.24
C PHE A 140 12.18 6.98 -11.34
N GLY A 141 12.48 6.56 -10.11
CA GLY A 141 11.48 6.02 -9.18
C GLY A 141 11.16 4.53 -9.32
N GLN A 142 11.73 3.84 -10.32
CA GLN A 142 11.49 2.41 -10.50
C GLN A 142 12.05 1.59 -9.34
N SER A 143 11.22 0.75 -8.74
CA SER A 143 11.64 -0.26 -7.78
C SER A 143 12.00 -1.57 -8.47
N ILE A 144 13.21 -2.06 -8.22
CA ILE A 144 13.76 -3.30 -8.74
C ILE A 144 13.97 -4.26 -7.57
N ALA A 145 13.43 -5.47 -7.68
CA ALA A 145 13.76 -6.58 -6.79
C ALA A 145 14.54 -7.65 -7.55
N ASP A 146 15.64 -8.12 -6.95
CA ASP A 146 16.56 -9.06 -7.58
C ASP A 146 16.28 -10.51 -7.15
N PHE A 147 15.54 -11.25 -7.98
CA PHE A 147 15.13 -12.64 -7.72
C PHE A 147 16.09 -13.69 -8.26
N ARG A 148 17.25 -13.28 -8.79
CA ARG A 148 18.24 -14.21 -9.35
C ARG A 148 18.91 -15.00 -8.23
N PHE A 149 19.48 -16.15 -8.57
CA PHE A 149 20.27 -16.96 -7.63
C PHE A 149 21.51 -16.21 -7.10
N VAL A 150 22.21 -15.50 -7.99
CA VAL A 150 23.29 -14.58 -7.63
C VAL A 150 22.76 -13.16 -7.76
N THR A 151 22.65 -12.47 -6.64
CA THR A 151 22.08 -11.12 -6.57
C THR A 151 23.15 -10.04 -6.58
N ASN A 152 22.76 -8.80 -6.82
CA ASN A 152 23.68 -7.66 -6.73
C ASN A 152 24.09 -7.44 -5.25
N PRO A 153 25.40 -7.51 -4.92
CA PRO A 153 25.87 -7.37 -3.54
C PRO A 153 25.66 -5.97 -2.95
N GLY A 154 25.38 -4.96 -3.78
CA GLY A 154 25.07 -3.60 -3.34
C GLY A 154 23.63 -3.40 -2.89
N TYR A 155 22.72 -4.35 -3.15
CA TYR A 155 21.30 -4.21 -2.80
C TYR A 155 21.04 -4.81 -1.42
N LYS A 156 20.32 -4.06 -0.57
CA LYS A 156 19.93 -4.54 0.75
C LYS A 156 18.65 -5.37 0.64
N THR A 157 18.57 -6.42 1.45
CA THR A 157 17.47 -7.37 1.44
C THR A 157 16.36 -6.95 2.40
N HIS A 158 15.13 -6.82 1.90
CA HIS A 158 13.95 -6.40 2.66
C HIS A 158 12.77 -7.31 2.39
N ASN A 159 11.71 -7.18 3.20
CA ASN A 159 10.47 -7.89 2.96
C ASN A 159 9.62 -7.09 1.95
N VAL A 160 9.03 -7.78 0.98
CA VAL A 160 8.08 -7.20 0.02
C VAL A 160 6.85 -8.08 0.01
N ALA A 161 5.67 -7.48 0.14
CA ALA A 161 4.42 -8.20 0.01
C ALA A 161 4.12 -8.55 -1.46
N PHE A 162 3.58 -9.74 -1.70
CA PHE A 162 3.15 -10.20 -3.03
C PHE A 162 1.67 -10.55 -3.10
N GLN A 163 1.09 -10.99 -1.97
CA GLN A 163 -0.30 -11.40 -1.87
C GLN A 163 -0.80 -11.09 -0.47
N PHE A 164 -2.11 -10.93 -0.34
CA PHE A 164 -2.79 -10.85 0.95
C PHE A 164 -4.16 -11.52 0.86
N ASP A 165 -4.71 -11.89 2.00
CA ASP A 165 -6.07 -12.41 2.10
C ASP A 165 -7.09 -11.25 1.98
N TYR A 166 -7.63 -11.09 0.77
CA TYR A 166 -8.64 -10.08 0.50
C TYR A 166 -9.96 -10.31 1.24
N GLU A 167 -10.35 -11.57 1.45
CA GLU A 167 -11.61 -11.87 2.12
C GLU A 167 -11.53 -11.52 3.61
N TRP A 168 -10.38 -11.79 4.22
CA TRP A 168 -10.10 -11.34 5.59
C TRP A 168 -10.04 -9.82 5.66
N PHE A 169 -9.29 -9.16 4.77
CA PHE A 169 -9.24 -7.70 4.71
C PHE A 169 -10.64 -7.06 4.60
N LYS A 170 -11.47 -7.57 3.69
CA LYS A 170 -12.84 -7.12 3.49
C LYS A 170 -13.68 -7.31 4.75
N LYS A 171 -13.58 -8.47 5.39
CA LYS A 171 -14.28 -8.76 6.65
C LYS A 171 -13.89 -7.76 7.74
N ASP A 172 -12.60 -7.54 7.96
CA ASP A 172 -12.10 -6.64 9.00
C ASP A 172 -12.52 -5.19 8.76
N ILE A 173 -12.53 -4.73 7.51
CA ILE A 173 -13.09 -3.41 7.15
C ILE A 173 -14.54 -3.32 7.59
N MET A 174 -15.36 -4.28 7.18
CA MET A 174 -16.79 -4.24 7.47
C MET A 174 -17.05 -4.32 8.98
N GLU A 175 -16.37 -5.20 9.70
CA GLU A 175 -16.49 -5.30 11.16
C GLU A 175 -16.03 -4.03 11.88
N THR A 176 -15.01 -3.36 11.38
CA THR A 176 -14.48 -2.11 11.96
C THR A 176 -15.46 -0.94 11.76
N PHE A 177 -15.97 -0.76 10.54
CA PHE A 177 -16.83 0.38 10.22
C PHE A 177 -18.30 0.16 10.62
N LEU A 178 -18.77 -1.07 10.78
CA LEU A 178 -20.13 -1.39 11.25
C LEU A 178 -20.22 -1.55 12.77
N LYS A 179 -19.31 -0.93 13.51
CA LYS A 179 -19.29 -0.93 14.98
C LYS A 179 -19.62 0.45 15.52
N LYS A 180 -20.44 0.51 16.57
CA LYS A 180 -20.64 1.76 17.31
C LYS A 180 -19.32 2.17 17.96
N ARG A 181 -18.90 3.40 17.70
CA ARG A 181 -17.78 4.02 18.41
C ARG A 181 -18.16 4.19 19.88
N VAL A 182 -17.26 3.80 20.78
CA VAL A 182 -17.38 4.00 22.23
C VAL A 182 -16.89 5.39 22.58
#